data_AF-A0A8T5AQF8-F1
#
_entry.id   AF-A0A8T5AQF8-F1
#
_cell.length_a   1.000
_cell.length_b   1.000
_cell.length_c   1.000
_cell.angle_alpha   90.00
_cell.angle_beta   90.00
_cell.angle_gamma   90.00
#
_symmetry.space_group_name_H-M   'P 1'
#
loop_
_entity.id
_entity.type
_entity.pdbx_description
1 polymer ?
#
loop_
_entity_poly.entity_id
_entity_poly.type
_entity_poly.pdbx_seq_one_letter_code
_entity_poly.pdbx_strand_id
1 'polypeptide(L)'
;MLTIVDLLTLIEEQKTKNVQSLAKETDIPKEKLHTILTDLSQHNLIKYNEKTGEVKLSKWLLSISQKIEEGRPPTGEIVLPRFGEIKIQDMVIGNYTSKDLELKVRLRAKQKEIAICELT
;
A
#
# COMPACT_ATOMS: atom_id res chain seq x y z
N MET A 1 -13.15 -4.88 9.73
CA MET A 1 -14.14 -4.89 8.63
C MET A 1 -13.33 -4.74 7.36
N LEU A 2 -13.38 -5.70 6.44
CA LEU A 2 -12.53 -5.69 5.24
C LEU A 2 -13.01 -4.55 4.33
N THR A 3 -12.12 -3.63 3.99
CA THR A 3 -12.43 -2.46 3.17
C THR A 3 -12.25 -2.76 1.69
N ILE A 4 -12.80 -1.90 0.82
CA ILE A 4 -12.56 -2.01 -0.64
C ILE A 4 -11.06 -1.90 -0.94
N VAL A 5 -10.31 -1.10 -0.17
CA VAL A 5 -8.86 -0.95 -0.32
C VAL A 5 -8.14 -2.27 -0.02
N ASP A 6 -8.57 -2.98 1.03
CA ASP A 6 -8.01 -4.29 1.37
C ASP A 6 -8.28 -5.32 0.26
N LEU A 7 -9.48 -5.31 -0.31
CA LEU A 7 -9.84 -6.18 -1.44
C LEU A 7 -9.00 -5.89 -2.69
N LEU A 8 -8.79 -4.61 -3.03
CA LEU A 8 -7.97 -4.23 -4.18
C LEU A 8 -6.49 -4.60 -3.98
N THR A 9 -5.98 -4.42 -2.76
CA THR A 9 -4.61 -4.84 -2.37
C THR A 9 -4.45 -6.36 -2.54
N LEU A 10 -5.41 -7.15 -2.06
CA LEU A 10 -5.43 -8.60 -2.20
C LEU A 10 -5.46 -9.09 -3.66
N ILE A 11 -6.05 -8.31 -4.57
CA ILE A 11 -6.07 -8.59 -6.01
C ILE A 11 -4.72 -8.20 -6.64
N GLU A 12 -4.07 -7.13 -6.17
CA GLU A 12 -2.75 -6.69 -6.64
C GLU A 12 -1.66 -7.73 -6.34
N GLU A 13 -1.58 -8.19 -5.09
CA GLU A 13 -0.47 -9.00 -4.58
C GLU A 13 -0.31 -10.36 -5.31
N GLN A 14 -1.41 -10.94 -5.79
CA GLN A 14 -1.39 -12.30 -6.33
C GLN A 14 -1.48 -12.39 -7.87
N LYS A 15 -1.44 -11.25 -8.59
CA LYS A 15 -1.47 -11.10 -10.07
C LYS A 15 -2.73 -11.64 -10.80
N THR A 16 -3.32 -12.75 -10.34
CA THR A 16 -4.56 -13.37 -10.82
C THR A 16 -5.17 -14.20 -9.71
N LYS A 17 -6.37 -13.83 -9.24
CA LYS A 17 -7.16 -14.67 -8.32
C LYS A 17 -8.43 -15.17 -8.98
N ASN A 18 -8.85 -16.36 -8.56
CA ASN A 18 -10.20 -16.83 -8.76
C ASN A 18 -11.10 -16.32 -7.61
N VAL A 19 -12.32 -15.89 -7.93
CA VAL A 19 -13.39 -15.54 -6.98
C VAL A 19 -13.51 -16.52 -5.81
N GLN A 20 -13.30 -17.81 -6.04
CA GLN A 20 -13.36 -18.81 -4.98
C GLN A 20 -12.28 -18.63 -3.91
N SER A 21 -11.07 -18.27 -4.31
CA SER A 21 -9.96 -18.00 -3.37
C SER A 21 -10.20 -16.69 -2.64
N LEU A 22 -10.69 -15.66 -3.34
CA LEU A 22 -11.05 -14.38 -2.72
C LEU A 22 -12.14 -14.54 -1.67
N ALA A 23 -13.20 -15.32 -1.95
CA ALA A 23 -14.27 -15.56 -0.99
C ALA A 23 -13.77 -16.24 0.30
N LYS A 24 -12.83 -17.19 0.18
CA LYS A 24 -12.22 -17.88 1.32
C LYS A 24 -11.34 -16.96 2.17
N GLU A 25 -10.51 -16.14 1.53
CA GLU A 25 -9.60 -15.24 2.23
C GLU A 25 -10.31 -14.05 2.87
N THR A 26 -11.38 -13.57 2.24
CA THR A 26 -12.13 -12.39 2.72
C THR A 26 -13.29 -12.75 3.64
N ASP A 27 -13.64 -14.03 3.75
CA ASP A 27 -14.84 -14.53 4.42
C ASP A 27 -16.15 -13.88 3.90
N ILE A 28 -16.14 -13.41 2.65
CA ILE A 28 -17.31 -12.80 2.00
C ILE A 28 -18.06 -13.89 1.21
N PRO A 29 -19.39 -14.01 1.39
CA PRO A 29 -20.21 -14.90 0.58
C PRO A 29 -20.05 -14.65 -0.92
N LYS A 30 -20.02 -15.71 -1.72
CA LYS A 30 -19.75 -15.62 -3.17
C LYS A 30 -20.74 -14.73 -3.90
N GLU A 31 -22.03 -14.77 -3.55
CA GLU A 31 -23.03 -13.92 -4.20
C GLU A 31 -22.73 -12.44 -3.97
N LYS A 32 -22.37 -12.09 -2.72
CA LYS A 32 -22.02 -10.73 -2.34
C LYS A 32 -20.71 -10.28 -2.99
N LEU A 33 -19.73 -11.19 -3.08
CA LEU A 33 -18.46 -10.93 -3.74
C LEU A 33 -18.66 -10.70 -5.25
N HIS A 34 -19.56 -11.45 -5.91
CA HIS A 34 -19.92 -11.18 -7.30
C HIS A 34 -20.47 -9.78 -7.48
N THR A 35 -21.44 -9.35 -6.66
CA THR A 35 -21.99 -8.00 -6.74
C THR A 35 -20.91 -6.93 -6.61
N ILE A 36 -20.00 -7.08 -5.63
CA ILE A 36 -18.89 -6.16 -5.42
C ILE A 36 -17.95 -6.14 -6.64
N LEU A 37 -17.57 -7.31 -7.17
CA LEU A 37 -16.65 -7.38 -8.30
C LEU A 37 -17.27 -6.87 -9.61
N THR A 38 -18.55 -7.12 -9.82
CA THR A 38 -19.28 -6.56 -10.98
C THR A 38 -19.32 -5.03 -10.88
N ASP A 39 -19.63 -4.47 -9.71
CA ASP A 39 -19.62 -3.02 -9.47
C ASP A 39 -18.22 -2.40 -9.70
N LEU A 40 -17.18 -2.99 -9.10
CA LEU A 40 -15.79 -2.57 -9.31
C LEU A 40 -15.37 -2.66 -10.78
N SER A 41 -15.88 -3.65 -11.52
CA SER A 41 -15.63 -3.83 -12.95
C SER A 41 -16.35 -2.77 -13.80
N GLN A 42 -17.58 -2.39 -13.44
CA GLN A 42 -18.32 -1.30 -14.08
C GLN A 42 -17.60 0.05 -13.93
N HIS A 43 -16.97 0.27 -12.78
CA HIS A 43 -16.12 1.44 -12.52
C HIS A 43 -14.69 1.32 -13.08
N ASN A 44 -14.42 0.28 -13.90
CA ASN A 44 -13.13 0.02 -14.53
C ASN A 44 -11.97 -0.10 -13.53
N LEU A 45 -12.23 -0.43 -12.26
CA LEU A 45 -11.19 -0.65 -11.24
C LEU A 45 -10.55 -2.02 -11.40
N ILE A 46 -11.34 -3.01 -11.81
CA ILE A 46 -10.88 -4.37 -12.06
C ILE A 46 -11.36 -4.87 -13.41
N LYS A 47 -10.69 -5.91 -13.91
CA LYS A 47 -11.19 -6.77 -14.97
C LYS A 47 -11.71 -8.04 -14.33
N TYR A 48 -13.00 -8.27 -14.47
CA TYR A 48 -13.66 -9.44 -13.92
C TYR A 48 -14.27 -10.29 -15.03
N ASN A 49 -13.91 -11.58 -15.08
CA ASN A 49 -14.50 -12.56 -15.98
C ASN A 49 -15.44 -13.48 -15.19
N GLU A 50 -16.75 -13.24 -15.33
CA GLU A 50 -17.79 -14.02 -14.66
C GLU A 50 -17.76 -15.51 -15.01
N LYS A 51 -17.38 -15.86 -16.23
CA LYS A 51 -17.36 -17.26 -16.71
C LYS A 51 -16.22 -18.06 -16.10
N THR A 52 -15.05 -17.46 -15.93
CA THR A 52 -13.85 -18.14 -15.40
C THR A 52 -13.62 -17.85 -13.91
N GLY A 53 -14.33 -16.86 -13.35
CA GLY A 53 -14.11 -16.35 -12.00
C GLY A 53 -12.79 -15.57 -11.86
N GLU A 54 -12.12 -15.24 -12.96
CA GLU A 54 -10.82 -14.57 -12.95
C GLU A 54 -10.97 -13.08 -12.68
N VAL A 55 -10.20 -12.58 -11.71
CA VAL A 55 -10.17 -11.18 -11.30
C VAL A 55 -8.74 -10.64 -11.43
N LYS A 56 -8.59 -9.48 -12.07
CA LYS A 56 -7.32 -8.72 -12.15
C LYS A 56 -7.57 -7.24 -11.94
N LEU A 57 -6.58 -6.51 -11.45
CA LEU A 57 -6.62 -5.04 -11.47
C LEU A 57 -6.58 -4.49 -12.90
N SER A 58 -7.24 -3.35 -13.10
CA SER A 58 -7.15 -2.61 -14.34
C SER A 58 -5.75 -2.04 -14.57
N LYS A 59 -5.33 -2.00 -15.84
CA LYS A 59 -3.99 -1.53 -16.24
C LYS A 59 -3.69 -0.10 -15.77
N TRP A 60 -4.70 0.77 -15.75
CA TRP A 60 -4.49 2.17 -15.38
C TRP A 60 -4.17 2.33 -13.88
N LEU A 61 -4.79 1.54 -13.00
CA LEU A 61 -4.45 1.53 -11.57
C LEU A 61 -3.01 1.04 -11.35
N LEU A 62 -2.61 -0.03 -12.03
CA LEU A 62 -1.23 -0.52 -11.99
C LEU A 62 -0.22 0.54 -12.49
N SER A 63 -0.61 1.35 -13.49
CA SER A 63 0.24 2.40 -14.03
C SER A 63 0.37 3.64 -13.13
N ILE A 64 -0.58 3.89 -12.23
CA ILE A 64 -0.48 4.99 -11.25
C ILE A 64 0.67 4.72 -10.30
N SER A 65 0.74 3.51 -9.75
CA SER A 65 1.81 3.12 -8.83
C SER A 65 3.19 3.22 -9.50
N GLN A 66 3.31 2.84 -10.78
CA GLN A 66 4.54 2.97 -11.54
C GLN A 66 4.96 4.43 -11.76
N LYS A 67 4.01 5.31 -12.12
CA LYS A 67 4.29 6.75 -12.28
C LYS A 67 4.70 7.43 -10.98
N ILE A 68 4.19 6.97 -9.84
CA ILE A 68 4.62 7.47 -8.52
C ILE A 68 6.07 7.08 -8.25
N GLU A 69 6.49 5.86 -8.62
CA GLU A 69 7.88 5.41 -8.50
C GLU A 69 8.85 6.10 -9.48
N GLU A 70 8.36 6.52 -10.65
CA GLU A 70 9.16 7.27 -11.64
C GLU A 70 9.41 8.74 -11.24
N GLY A 71 8.57 9.31 -10.36
CA GLY A 71 8.79 10.63 -9.79
C GLY A 71 9.96 10.66 -8.82
N ARG A 72 10.60 11.83 -8.62
CA ARG A 72 11.55 11.99 -7.50
C ARG A 72 10.77 11.73 -6.21
N PRO A 73 11.13 10.69 -5.42
CA PRO A 73 10.38 10.38 -4.22
C PRO A 73 10.47 11.56 -3.25
N PRO A 74 9.38 11.95 -2.57
CA PRO A 74 9.42 12.94 -1.51
C PRO A 74 10.51 12.53 -0.52
N THR A 75 11.49 13.40 -0.37
CA THR A 75 12.62 13.20 0.54
C THR A 75 12.58 14.34 1.54
N GLY A 76 12.62 14.01 2.82
CA GLY A 76 12.64 14.97 3.92
C GLY A 76 13.74 14.62 4.92
N GLU A 77 14.28 15.64 5.56
CA GLU A 77 15.30 15.50 6.59
C GLU A 77 14.71 15.99 7.91
N ILE A 78 14.86 15.18 8.95
CA ILE A 78 14.41 15.50 10.31
C ILE A 78 15.61 15.43 11.22
N VAL A 79 15.92 16.53 11.89
CA VAL A 79 16.89 16.53 12.99
C VAL A 79 16.17 16.00 14.23
N LEU A 80 16.59 14.85 14.72
CA LEU A 80 16.08 14.24 15.95
C LEU A 80 17.07 14.52 17.09
N PRO A 81 16.72 15.41 18.04
CA PRO A 81 17.61 15.77 19.13
C PRO A 81 18.00 14.56 20.00
N ARG A 82 19.19 14.60 20.60
CA ARG A 82 19.61 13.61 21.60
C ARG A 82 18.59 13.48 22.72
N PHE A 83 18.30 12.25 23.12
CA PHE A 83 17.28 11.89 24.11
C PHE A 83 15.88 12.45 23.79
N GLY A 84 15.63 12.77 22.53
CA GLY A 84 14.36 13.28 22.02
C GLY A 84 13.56 12.19 21.29
N GLU A 85 12.26 12.45 21.14
CA GLU A 85 11.34 11.59 20.41
C GLU A 85 10.52 12.42 19.42
N ILE A 86 10.19 11.81 18.29
CA ILE A 86 9.25 12.34 17.31
C ILE A 86 8.19 11.32 16.97
N LYS A 87 6.97 11.78 16.74
CA LYS A 87 5.87 10.97 16.23
C LYS A 87 5.65 11.26 14.75
N ILE A 88 5.75 10.23 13.91
CA ILE A 88 5.45 10.27 12.48
C ILE A 88 4.32 9.29 12.21
N GLN A 89 3.12 9.81 11.89
CA GLN A 89 1.89 9.00 11.73
C GLN A 89 1.63 8.14 12.99
N ASP A 90 1.63 6.83 12.83
CA ASP A 90 1.43 5.79 13.84
C ASP A 90 2.75 5.27 14.45
N MET A 91 3.90 5.84 14.06
CA MET A 91 5.22 5.47 14.55
C MET A 91 5.79 6.51 15.52
N VAL A 92 6.48 6.05 16.56
CA VAL A 92 7.31 6.87 17.45
C VAL A 92 8.77 6.51 17.22
N ILE A 93 9.61 7.50 17.01
CA ILE A 93 11.05 7.33 16.78
C ILE A 93 11.79 8.11 17.87
N GLY A 94 12.56 7.38 18.68
CA GLY A 94 13.36 7.94 19.77
C GLY A 94 14.85 7.88 19.48
N ASN A 95 15.57 8.94 19.83
CA ASN A 95 17.02 9.01 19.80
C ASN A 95 17.56 8.84 21.22
N TYR A 96 18.00 7.64 21.57
CA TYR A 96 18.60 7.36 22.89
C TYR A 96 20.13 7.48 22.90
N THR A 97 20.71 8.17 21.91
CA THR A 97 22.15 8.41 21.83
C THR A 97 22.52 9.77 22.42
N SER A 98 23.80 9.99 22.65
CA SER A 98 24.33 11.26 23.18
C SER A 98 24.50 12.35 22.12
N LYS A 99 24.21 12.04 20.85
CA LYS A 99 24.34 12.94 19.70
C LYS A 99 22.99 13.22 19.08
N ASP A 100 22.86 14.36 18.42
CA ASP A 100 21.73 14.61 17.53
C ASP A 100 21.86 13.73 16.28
N LEU A 101 20.74 13.19 15.80
CA LEU A 101 20.70 12.32 14.64
C LEU A 101 19.94 12.98 13.51
N GLU A 102 20.38 12.74 12.28
CA GLU A 102 19.63 13.11 11.10
C GLU A 102 18.86 11.89 10.59
N LEU A 103 17.55 12.04 10.44
CA LEU A 103 16.68 11.06 9.82
C LEU A 103 16.36 11.52 8.41
N LYS A 104 16.91 10.83 7.40
CA LYS A 104 16.51 11.02 6.00
C LYS A 104 15.37 10.08 5.69
N VAL A 105 14.20 10.64 5.41
CA VAL A 105 12.98 9.87 5.08
C VAL A 105 12.76 9.94 3.58
N ARG A 106 12.57 8.78 2.95
CA ARG A 106 12.20 8.67 1.54
C ARG A 106 10.92 7.85 1.42
N LEU A 107 9.92 8.42 0.76
CA LEU A 107 8.63 7.77 0.53
C LEU A 107 8.54 7.30 -0.93
N ARG A 108 8.41 5.99 -1.12
CA ARG A 108 8.04 5.37 -2.39
C ARG A 108 6.64 4.78 -2.31
N ALA A 109 6.04 4.41 -3.45
CA ALA A 109 4.70 3.85 -3.48
C ALA A 109 4.60 2.52 -2.72
N LYS A 110 5.67 1.70 -2.76
CA LYS A 110 5.69 0.38 -2.10
C LYS A 110 6.63 0.26 -0.91
N GLN A 111 7.47 1.26 -0.67
CA GLN A 111 8.50 1.20 0.37
C GLN A 111 8.64 2.56 1.05
N LYS A 112 8.65 2.55 2.38
CA LYS A 112 9.07 3.69 3.20
C LYS A 112 10.48 3.40 3.68
N GLU A 113 11.43 4.30 3.39
CA GLU A 113 12.82 4.19 3.82
C GLU A 113 13.12 5.28 4.85
N ILE A 114 13.82 4.90 5.93
CA ILE A 114 14.42 5.84 6.88
C ILE A 114 15.90 5.50 6.99
N ALA A 115 16.76 6.45 6.65
CA ALA A 115 18.20 6.35 6.90
C ALA A 115 18.56 7.22 8.11
N ILE A 116 19.36 6.65 9.02
CA ILE A 116 19.84 7.33 10.22
C ILE A 116 21.30 7.70 9.98
N CYS A 117 21.61 8.98 10.07
CA CYS A 117 22.96 9.52 9.90
C CYS A 117 23.37 10.30 11.14
N GLU A 118 24.67 10.36 11.42
CA GLU A 118 25.18 11.36 12.35
C GLU A 118 24.97 12.75 11.72
N LEU A 119 24.59 13.74 12.53
CA LEU A 119 24.59 15.13 12.06
C LEU A 119 26.02 15.52 11.66
N THR A 120 26.20 16.04 10.44
CA THR A 120 27.51 16.51 9.95
C THR A 120 27.78 17.94 10.41
#